data_AF-A0A7R9PAQ1-F1
#
_entry.id   AF-A0A7R9PAQ1-F1
#
_cell.length_a   1.000
_cell.length_b   1.000
_cell.length_c   1.000
_cell.angle_alpha   90.00
_cell.angle_beta   90.00
_cell.angle_gamma   90.00
#
_symmetry.space_group_name_H-M   'P 1'
#
loop_
_entity.id
_entity.type
_entity.pdbx_description
1 polymer ?
#
loop_
_entity_poly.entity_id
_entity_poly.type
_entity_poly.pdbx_seq_one_letter_code
_entity_poly.pdbx_strand_id
1 'polypeptide(L)'
;MDAKHESEHIHAQCIARGQIDSLIPSSYKDQAMYANIERSRRQGMEEESKLFHQQEDCADRSQVKHWFSAMNSELRKLNSAAAILTWRLSTEEGMEASDTASELGELRSAWRNQRCQEAGYLWPLVTRSERRQLYLLCRGPIYLPHQSRDMTLVSGKLLNIYTTSRVCRRHGEPCYSGEPDLERLMKRSRDPAELLWAWQEWRRVVGPSSKHLFTTLVDLQNQVATNNGSIKTILYIDDIE
;
A
#
# COMPACT_ATOMS: atom_id res chain seq x y z
N MET A 1 35.90 38.72 10.97
CA MET A 1 35.35 37.76 11.95
C MET A 1 35.00 36.52 11.16
N ASP A 2 35.66 35.41 11.48
CA ASP A 2 35.81 34.23 10.62
C ASP A 2 34.52 33.43 10.46
N ALA A 3 34.12 33.17 9.21
CA ALA A 3 32.97 32.33 8.84
C ALA A 3 33.04 30.90 9.42
N LYS A 4 34.23 30.45 9.83
CA LYS A 4 34.44 29.17 10.51
C LYS A 4 33.90 29.17 11.94
N HIS A 5 33.97 30.30 12.63
CA HIS A 5 33.49 30.45 14.01
C HIS A 5 31.96 30.60 14.06
N GLU A 6 31.37 31.19 13.04
CA GLU A 6 29.92 31.32 12.87
C GLU A 6 29.27 29.97 12.56
N SER A 7 29.90 29.14 11.72
CA SER A 7 29.46 27.77 11.42
C SER A 7 29.50 26.84 12.65
N GLU A 8 30.53 26.93 13.48
CA GLU A 8 30.66 26.10 14.70
C GLU A 8 29.63 26.51 15.76
N HIS A 9 29.30 27.81 15.86
CA HIS A 9 28.33 28.33 16.81
C HIS A 9 26.88 27.98 16.45
N ILE A 10 26.54 27.93 15.15
CA ILE A 10 25.24 27.48 14.63
C ILE A 10 25.08 25.96 14.86
N HIS A 11 26.13 25.18 14.59
CA HIS A 11 26.13 23.73 14.82
C HIS A 11 25.90 23.35 16.30
N ALA A 12 26.53 24.07 17.24
CA ALA A 12 26.34 23.88 18.68
C ALA A 12 24.92 24.24 19.15
N GLN A 13 24.28 25.26 18.56
CA GLN A 13 22.89 25.63 18.86
C GLN A 13 21.87 24.63 18.29
N CYS A 14 22.14 24.00 17.14
CA CYS A 14 21.28 22.95 16.58
C CYS A 14 21.34 21.64 17.42
N ILE A 15 22.52 21.24 17.94
CA ILE A 15 22.66 20.05 18.82
C ILE A 15 21.91 20.24 20.15
N ALA A 16 21.95 21.43 20.73
CA ALA A 16 21.28 21.74 21.99
C ALA A 16 19.74 21.68 21.92
N ARG A 17 19.15 21.69 20.72
CA ARG A 17 17.68 21.62 20.51
C ARG A 17 17.20 20.27 19.98
N GLY A 18 18.11 19.32 19.75
CA GLY A 18 17.85 17.98 19.21
C GLY A 18 17.37 16.94 20.23
N GLN A 19 16.41 17.28 21.10
CA GLN A 19 15.58 16.24 21.73
C GLN A 19 14.33 16.03 20.89
N ILE A 20 14.46 15.26 19.80
CA ILE A 20 13.30 14.61 19.17
C ILE A 20 13.16 13.23 19.84
N ASP A 21 12.77 13.27 21.11
CA ASP A 21 12.08 12.18 21.79
C ASP A 21 10.87 12.85 22.42
N SER A 22 9.66 12.38 22.09
CA SER A 22 8.33 12.82 22.57
C SER A 22 7.52 13.83 21.74
N LEU A 23 7.27 13.56 20.45
CA LEU A 23 6.02 14.05 19.83
C LEU A 23 5.35 12.95 19.01
N ILE A 24 4.79 11.97 19.74
CA ILE A 24 3.68 11.14 19.26
C ILE A 24 2.42 11.70 19.92
N PRO A 25 1.57 12.47 19.21
CA PRO A 25 0.20 12.63 19.65
C PRO A 25 -0.58 11.38 19.28
N SER A 26 -0.90 10.59 20.31
CA SER A 26 -1.99 9.63 20.24
C SER A 26 -3.30 10.40 20.02
N SER A 27 -3.89 10.25 18.84
CA SER A 27 -5.31 9.97 18.63
C SER A 27 -5.85 10.60 17.34
N TYR A 28 -6.63 9.79 16.63
CA TYR A 28 -7.60 10.22 15.64
C TYR A 28 -8.63 11.17 16.29
N LYS A 29 -8.91 12.34 15.67
CA LYS A 29 -10.25 12.79 15.21
C LYS A 29 -10.33 14.28 14.82
N ASP A 30 -11.23 14.51 13.84
CA ASP A 30 -12.04 15.70 13.52
C ASP A 30 -11.52 16.87 12.65
N GLN A 31 -12.29 17.12 11.57
CA GLN A 31 -12.16 18.19 10.58
C GLN A 31 -12.34 19.62 11.16
N ALA A 32 -12.83 19.78 12.39
CA ALA A 32 -12.96 21.08 13.06
C ALA A 32 -11.60 21.66 13.51
N MET A 33 -10.55 20.83 13.59
CA MET A 33 -9.19 21.24 13.94
C MET A 33 -8.56 22.12 12.84
N TYR A 34 -8.82 21.82 11.57
CA TYR A 34 -8.21 22.50 10.43
C TYR A 34 -8.62 23.98 10.31
N ALA A 35 -9.88 24.32 10.60
CA ALA A 35 -10.38 25.69 10.51
C ALA A 35 -9.86 26.61 11.63
N ASN A 36 -9.60 26.07 12.82
CA ASN A 36 -8.98 26.80 13.93
C ASN A 36 -7.46 26.93 13.75
N ILE A 37 -6.81 25.93 13.13
CA ILE A 37 -5.40 25.99 12.74
C ILE A 37 -5.15 27.13 11.74
N GLU A 38 -6.00 27.32 10.72
CA GLU A 38 -5.78 28.39 9.73
C GLU A 38 -5.89 29.81 10.30
N ARG A 39 -6.71 30.01 11.33
CA ARG A 39 -6.90 31.32 11.97
C ARG A 39 -5.73 31.66 12.90
N SER A 40 -5.22 30.67 13.64
CA SER A 40 -3.98 30.79 14.42
C SER A 40 -2.72 30.89 13.53
N ARG A 41 -2.72 30.25 12.35
CA ARG A 41 -1.63 30.28 11.37
C ARG A 41 -1.38 31.68 10.79
N ARG A 42 -2.40 32.54 10.66
CA ARG A 42 -2.20 33.92 10.18
C ARG A 42 -1.55 34.85 11.20
N GLN A 43 -1.81 34.63 12.49
CA GLN A 43 -1.19 35.41 13.56
C GLN A 43 0.17 34.83 13.98
N GLY A 44 0.38 33.52 13.85
CA GLY A 44 1.68 32.86 14.05
C GLY A 44 2.68 33.08 12.90
N MET A 45 2.23 33.39 11.68
CA MET A 45 3.06 33.53 10.48
C MET A 45 4.17 34.60 10.57
N GLU A 46 4.01 35.66 11.36
CA GLU A 46 5.04 36.71 11.51
C GLU A 46 6.16 36.32 12.49
N GLU A 47 5.85 35.57 13.55
CA GLU A 47 6.85 35.03 14.49
C GLU A 47 7.45 33.71 13.98
N GLU A 48 6.64 32.84 13.36
CA GLU A 48 7.11 31.65 12.67
C GLU A 48 8.01 32.00 11.49
N SER A 49 7.82 33.09 10.74
CA SER A 49 8.73 33.45 9.65
C SER A 49 10.18 33.66 10.12
N LYS A 50 10.39 34.19 11.34
CA LYS A 50 11.73 34.35 11.93
C LYS A 50 12.28 33.04 12.50
N LEU A 51 11.41 32.21 13.08
CA LEU A 51 11.77 30.88 13.58
C LEU A 51 12.05 29.89 12.43
N PHE A 52 11.31 30.00 11.34
CA PHE A 52 11.36 29.16 10.13
C PHE A 52 12.65 29.43 9.35
N HIS A 53 13.08 30.69 9.21
CA HIS A 53 14.40 30.99 8.66
C HIS A 53 15.57 30.51 9.55
N GLN A 54 15.38 30.43 10.87
CA GLN A 54 16.37 29.83 11.78
C GLN A 54 16.33 28.29 11.78
N GLN A 55 15.21 27.68 11.39
CA GLN A 55 14.99 26.23 11.38
C GLN A 55 15.33 25.61 10.02
N GLU A 56 15.25 26.37 8.93
CA GLU A 56 15.75 26.03 7.59
C GLU A 56 17.27 25.73 7.60
N ASP A 57 18.03 26.35 8.50
CA ASP A 57 19.48 26.14 8.61
C ASP A 57 19.89 24.85 9.35
N CYS A 58 19.01 24.21 10.13
CA CYS A 58 19.39 23.03 10.93
C CYS A 58 19.04 21.68 10.27
N ALA A 59 18.40 21.66 9.09
CA ALA A 59 18.06 20.40 8.44
C ALA A 59 19.13 19.98 7.42
N ASP A 60 20.10 19.22 7.91
CA ASP A 60 21.24 18.76 7.12
C ASP A 60 20.82 17.77 6.01
N ARG A 61 21.21 18.06 4.76
CA ARG A 61 21.08 17.14 3.61
C ARG A 61 21.66 15.74 3.88
N SER A 62 22.59 15.59 4.84
CA SER A 62 23.07 14.28 5.30
C SER A 62 21.96 13.42 5.92
N GLN A 63 21.03 14.03 6.67
CA GLN A 63 19.88 13.35 7.29
C GLN A 63 18.93 12.83 6.21
N VAL A 64 18.67 13.63 5.16
CA VAL A 64 17.87 13.22 4.01
C VAL A 64 18.52 12.00 3.33
N LYS A 65 19.84 12.05 3.06
CA LYS A 65 20.55 10.92 2.44
C LYS A 65 20.49 9.65 3.30
N HIS A 66 20.68 9.79 4.61
CA HIS A 66 20.60 8.66 5.55
C HIS A 66 19.20 8.05 5.55
N TRP A 67 18.14 8.89 5.60
CA TRP A 67 16.76 8.44 5.57
C TRP A 67 16.43 7.65 4.29
N PHE A 68 16.80 8.16 3.12
CA PHE A 68 16.60 7.45 1.85
C PHE A 68 17.40 6.14 1.78
N SER A 69 18.61 6.10 2.33
CA SER A 69 19.42 4.88 2.38
C SER A 69 18.75 3.79 3.24
N ALA A 70 18.28 4.16 4.44
CA ALA A 70 17.56 3.25 5.34
C ALA A 70 16.26 2.75 4.70
N MET A 71 15.42 3.67 4.20
CA MET A 71 14.19 3.35 3.50
C MET A 71 14.41 2.37 2.33
N ASN A 72 15.40 2.64 1.46
CA ASN A 72 15.71 1.76 0.33
C ASN A 72 16.24 0.39 0.77
N SER A 73 17.02 0.32 1.85
CA SER A 73 17.50 -0.94 2.41
C SER A 73 16.36 -1.82 2.92
N GLU A 74 15.44 -1.22 3.68
CA GLU A 74 14.27 -1.91 4.23
C GLU A 74 13.29 -2.33 3.16
N LEU A 75 12.99 -1.45 2.20
CA LEU A 75 12.10 -1.74 1.08
C LEU A 75 12.58 -2.95 0.27
N ARG A 76 13.91 -3.07 0.06
CA ARG A 76 14.49 -4.25 -0.62
C ARG A 76 14.23 -5.56 0.14
N LYS A 77 14.35 -5.55 1.47
CA LYS A 77 14.07 -6.73 2.30
C LYS A 77 12.61 -7.12 2.24
N LEU A 78 11.70 -6.15 2.40
CA LEU A 78 10.25 -6.37 2.33
C LEU A 78 9.82 -6.87 0.94
N ASN A 79 10.35 -6.27 -0.13
CA ASN A 79 10.04 -6.70 -1.50
C ASN A 79 10.58 -8.09 -1.81
N SER A 80 11.78 -8.43 -1.33
CA SER A 80 12.34 -9.78 -1.49
C SER A 80 11.48 -10.83 -0.78
N ALA A 81 11.11 -10.59 0.49
CA ALA A 81 10.23 -11.49 1.24
C ALA A 81 8.87 -11.66 0.55
N ALA A 82 8.27 -10.57 0.08
CA ALA A 82 6.98 -10.60 -0.63
C ALA A 82 7.07 -11.35 -1.96
N ALA A 83 8.16 -11.17 -2.72
CA ALA A 83 8.38 -11.87 -3.97
C ALA A 83 8.54 -13.38 -3.77
N ILE A 84 9.32 -13.80 -2.77
CA ILE A 84 9.51 -15.21 -2.41
C ILE A 84 8.18 -15.85 -2.03
N LEU A 85 7.40 -15.17 -1.17
CA LEU A 85 6.11 -15.71 -0.72
C LEU A 85 5.10 -15.81 -1.87
N THR A 86 5.02 -14.76 -2.70
CA THR A 86 4.14 -14.76 -3.88
C THR A 86 4.51 -15.87 -4.85
N TRP A 87 5.80 -16.08 -5.09
CA TRP A 87 6.28 -17.18 -5.93
C TRP A 87 5.79 -18.53 -5.41
N ARG A 88 6.03 -18.82 -4.12
CA ARG A 88 5.59 -20.08 -3.49
C ARG A 88 4.08 -20.28 -3.61
N LEU A 89 3.29 -19.27 -3.27
CA LEU A 89 1.82 -19.31 -3.39
C LEU A 89 1.34 -19.56 -4.83
N SER A 90 2.11 -19.14 -5.83
CA SER A 90 1.76 -19.32 -7.25
C SER A 90 2.21 -20.66 -7.83
N THR A 91 3.24 -21.29 -7.26
CA THR A 91 3.84 -22.52 -7.81
C THR A 91 3.50 -23.78 -7.02
N GLU A 92 3.18 -23.65 -5.74
CA GLU A 92 2.87 -24.80 -4.87
C GLU A 92 1.36 -25.05 -4.86
N GLU A 93 0.94 -26.23 -5.31
CA GLU A 93 -0.49 -26.58 -5.39
C GLU A 93 -1.15 -26.63 -4.01
N GLY A 94 -2.36 -26.06 -3.91
CA GLY A 94 -3.17 -26.09 -2.70
C GLY A 94 -2.75 -25.10 -1.60
N MET A 95 -1.78 -24.23 -1.87
CA MET A 95 -1.40 -23.18 -0.93
C MET A 95 -2.40 -22.01 -1.01
N GLU A 96 -3.18 -21.80 0.05
CA GLU A 96 -4.06 -20.64 0.19
C GLU A 96 -3.30 -19.42 0.74
N ALA A 97 -3.92 -18.23 0.70
CA ALA A 97 -3.40 -17.09 1.44
C ALA A 97 -3.26 -17.45 2.92
N SER A 98 -2.02 -17.62 3.36
CA SER A 98 -1.68 -18.03 4.71
C SER A 98 -1.68 -16.85 5.67
N ASP A 99 -1.68 -17.15 6.97
CA ASP A 99 -1.44 -16.14 8.01
C ASP A 99 -0.12 -15.40 7.75
N THR A 100 0.92 -16.09 7.27
CA THR A 100 2.19 -15.47 6.87
C THR A 100 2.03 -14.42 5.77
N ALA A 101 1.18 -14.67 4.76
CA ALA A 101 0.92 -13.69 3.71
C ALA A 101 0.19 -12.46 4.23
N SER A 102 -0.75 -12.68 5.15
CA SER A 102 -1.50 -11.61 5.81
C SER A 102 -0.59 -10.76 6.69
N GLU A 103 0.22 -11.39 7.55
CA GLU A 103 1.20 -10.73 8.42
C GLU A 103 2.22 -9.91 7.63
N LEU A 104 2.74 -10.45 6.53
CA LEU A 104 3.67 -9.72 5.67
C LEU A 104 3.00 -8.53 4.99
N GLY A 105 1.74 -8.69 4.55
CA GLY A 105 0.94 -7.60 3.99
C GLY A 105 0.73 -6.47 5.00
N GLU A 106 0.32 -6.83 6.23
CA GLU A 106 0.16 -5.89 7.34
C GLU A 106 1.45 -5.13 7.63
N LEU A 107 2.56 -5.85 7.83
CA LEU A 107 3.87 -5.28 8.11
C LEU A 107 4.29 -4.30 7.02
N ARG A 108 4.12 -4.67 5.74
CA ARG A 108 4.48 -3.84 4.60
C ARG A 108 3.61 -2.59 4.51
N SER A 109 2.30 -2.71 4.73
CA SER A 109 1.38 -1.57 4.72
C SER A 109 1.72 -0.59 5.86
N ALA A 110 1.89 -1.11 7.08
CA ALA A 110 2.24 -0.30 8.25
C ALA A 110 3.57 0.43 8.06
N TRP A 111 4.60 -0.29 7.60
CA TRP A 111 5.91 0.30 7.28
C TRP A 111 5.80 1.42 6.25
N ARG A 112 5.08 1.20 5.14
CA ARG A 112 4.92 2.22 4.09
C ARG A 112 4.18 3.44 4.64
N ASN A 113 3.08 3.24 5.36
CA ASN A 113 2.30 4.34 5.93
C ASN A 113 3.15 5.18 6.89
N GLN A 114 3.96 4.53 7.73
CA GLN A 114 4.89 5.22 8.62
C GLN A 114 5.95 6.02 7.85
N ARG A 115 6.60 5.41 6.85
CA ARG A 115 7.61 6.11 6.02
C ARG A 115 7.02 7.31 5.29
N CYS A 116 5.78 7.22 4.83
CA CYS A 116 5.08 8.33 4.19
C CYS A 116 4.76 9.48 5.16
N GLN A 117 4.45 9.18 6.42
CA GLN A 117 4.28 10.20 7.45
C GLN A 117 5.60 10.91 7.77
N GLU A 118 6.69 10.15 7.95
CA GLU A 118 8.03 10.69 8.19
C GLU A 118 8.50 11.58 7.02
N ALA A 119 8.21 11.18 5.79
CA ALA A 119 8.59 11.93 4.59
C ALA A 119 7.96 13.33 4.51
N GLY A 120 6.83 13.56 5.20
CA GLY A 120 6.19 14.87 5.28
C GLY A 120 7.12 15.96 5.83
N TYR A 121 7.96 15.62 6.80
CA TYR A 121 8.94 16.55 7.40
C TYR A 121 10.14 16.83 6.51
N LEU A 122 10.40 15.97 5.51
CA LEU A 122 11.52 16.10 4.59
C LEU A 122 11.18 16.92 3.34
N TRP A 123 9.90 17.23 3.11
CA TRP A 123 9.41 17.87 1.88
C TRP A 123 10.16 19.15 1.43
N PRO A 124 10.53 20.08 2.36
CA PRO A 124 11.29 21.28 1.98
C PRO A 124 12.71 20.98 1.46
N LEU A 125 13.29 19.84 1.87
CA LEU A 125 14.73 19.53 1.73
C LEU A 125 15.03 18.54 0.61
N VAL A 126 13.99 17.92 0.05
CA VAL A 126 14.11 16.91 -1.01
C VAL A 126 14.21 17.53 -2.39
N THR A 127 15.12 16.99 -3.19
CA THR A 127 15.29 17.28 -4.61
C THR A 127 14.10 16.78 -5.43
N ARG A 128 14.00 17.21 -6.70
CA ARG A 128 12.98 16.70 -7.64
C ARG A 128 12.98 15.17 -7.78
N SER A 129 14.16 14.55 -7.80
CA SER A 129 14.28 13.08 -7.91
C SER A 129 13.80 12.39 -6.63
N GLU A 130 14.19 12.91 -5.46
CA GLU A 130 13.75 12.39 -4.16
C GLU A 130 12.24 12.57 -3.96
N ARG A 131 11.66 13.71 -4.38
CA ARG A 131 10.20 13.91 -4.40
C ARG A 131 9.49 12.86 -5.25
N ARG A 132 10.03 12.52 -6.42
CA ARG A 132 9.49 11.46 -7.27
C ARG A 132 9.57 10.09 -6.59
N GLN A 133 10.66 9.78 -5.89
CA GLN A 133 10.78 8.54 -5.12
C GLN A 133 9.73 8.46 -4.00
N LEU A 134 9.51 9.56 -3.26
CA LEU A 134 8.46 9.64 -2.23
C LEU A 134 7.06 9.49 -2.83
N TYR A 135 6.78 10.16 -3.94
CA TYR A 135 5.51 9.99 -4.66
C TYR A 135 5.27 8.52 -5.03
N LEU A 136 6.26 7.85 -5.63
CA LEU A 136 6.14 6.44 -6.03
C LEU A 136 5.98 5.48 -4.83
N LEU A 137 6.58 5.80 -3.69
CA LEU A 137 6.42 5.03 -2.46
C LEU A 137 5.02 5.22 -1.86
N CYS A 138 4.54 6.46 -1.84
CA CYS A 138 3.38 6.88 -1.06
C CYS A 138 2.08 6.96 -1.86
N ARG A 139 2.14 6.82 -3.18
CA ARG A 139 0.94 6.67 -4.01
C ARG A 139 0.23 5.35 -3.73
N GLY A 140 -1.10 5.37 -3.84
CA GLY A 140 -1.95 4.20 -3.67
C GLY A 140 -2.62 4.10 -2.29
N PRO A 141 -3.35 3.00 -2.05
CA PRO A 141 -4.23 2.84 -0.90
C PRO A 141 -3.50 2.84 0.45
N ILE A 142 -3.97 3.62 1.43
CA ILE A 142 -3.54 3.56 2.83
C ILE A 142 -4.46 2.61 3.59
N TYR A 143 -3.97 1.40 3.85
CA TYR A 143 -4.70 0.41 4.64
C TYR A 143 -4.38 0.55 6.13
N LEU A 144 -5.42 0.41 6.97
CA LEU A 144 -5.24 0.02 8.36
C LEU A 144 -4.76 -1.46 8.42
N PRO A 145 -4.11 -1.91 9.52
CA PRO A 145 -3.60 -3.28 9.62
C PRO A 145 -4.66 -4.35 9.29
N HIS A 146 -5.82 -4.29 9.95
CA HIS A 146 -6.92 -5.24 9.69
C HIS A 146 -7.39 -5.20 8.22
N GLN A 147 -7.46 -4.02 7.60
CA GLN A 147 -7.85 -3.89 6.19
C GLN A 147 -6.84 -4.56 5.26
N SER A 148 -5.54 -4.43 5.55
CA SER A 148 -4.50 -5.10 4.76
C SER A 148 -4.59 -6.63 4.86
N ARG A 149 -4.92 -7.15 6.05
CA ARG A 149 -5.13 -8.58 6.27
C ARG A 149 -6.37 -9.09 5.54
N ASP A 150 -7.51 -8.43 5.74
CA ASP A 150 -8.77 -8.84 5.11
C ASP A 150 -8.65 -8.81 3.59
N MET A 151 -7.94 -7.81 3.04
CA MET A 151 -7.65 -7.70 1.61
C MET A 151 -6.88 -8.92 1.10
N THR A 152 -5.81 -9.32 1.79
CA THR A 152 -4.99 -10.49 1.44
C THR A 152 -5.81 -11.78 1.52
N LEU A 153 -6.57 -11.97 2.60
CA LEU A 153 -7.37 -13.18 2.81
C LEU A 153 -8.49 -13.32 1.78
N VAL A 154 -9.24 -12.26 1.51
CA VAL A 154 -10.34 -12.28 0.53
C VAL A 154 -9.80 -12.51 -0.88
N SER A 155 -8.72 -11.82 -1.25
CA SER A 155 -8.09 -11.98 -2.57
C SER A 155 -7.53 -13.39 -2.76
N GLY A 156 -6.90 -13.95 -1.73
CA GLY A 156 -6.39 -15.33 -1.74
C GLY A 156 -7.50 -16.37 -1.90
N LYS A 157 -8.63 -16.20 -1.20
CA LYS A 157 -9.79 -17.08 -1.35
C LYS A 157 -10.39 -17.03 -2.76
N LEU A 158 -10.51 -15.84 -3.34
CA LEU A 158 -10.97 -15.68 -4.72
C LEU A 158 -10.04 -16.37 -5.72
N LEU A 159 -8.73 -16.18 -5.56
CA LEU A 159 -7.72 -16.84 -6.39
C LEU A 159 -7.81 -18.36 -6.25
N ASN A 160 -7.89 -18.87 -5.02
CA ASN A 160 -7.97 -20.30 -4.76
C ASN A 160 -9.22 -20.94 -5.39
N ILE A 161 -10.39 -20.31 -5.28
CA ILE A 161 -11.61 -20.78 -5.96
C ILE A 161 -11.37 -20.86 -7.47
N TYR A 162 -10.76 -19.83 -8.06
CA TYR A 162 -10.49 -19.80 -9.49
C TYR A 162 -9.53 -20.90 -9.95
N THR A 163 -8.44 -21.15 -9.21
CA THR A 163 -7.38 -22.08 -9.62
C THR A 163 -7.70 -23.55 -9.31
N THR A 164 -8.42 -23.83 -8.23
CA THR A 164 -8.68 -25.21 -7.78
C THR A 164 -10.02 -25.78 -8.23
N SER A 165 -10.96 -24.94 -8.69
CA SER A 165 -12.28 -25.39 -9.13
C SER A 165 -12.19 -26.35 -10.32
N ARG A 166 -13.03 -27.38 -10.28
CA ARG A 166 -13.15 -28.39 -11.33
C ARG A 166 -14.62 -28.57 -11.72
N VAL A 167 -14.89 -28.84 -12.99
CA VAL A 167 -16.23 -29.19 -13.50
C VAL A 167 -16.20 -30.59 -14.11
N CYS A 168 -17.22 -31.40 -13.86
CA CYS A 168 -17.28 -32.79 -14.31
C CYS A 168 -18.53 -32.97 -15.17
N ARG A 169 -18.44 -33.74 -16.26
CA ARG A 169 -19.60 -34.03 -17.13
C ARG A 169 -20.60 -34.95 -16.46
N ARG A 170 -20.07 -35.99 -15.80
CA ARG A 170 -20.85 -36.99 -15.06
C ARG A 170 -20.09 -37.40 -13.81
N HIS A 171 -20.82 -37.99 -12.87
CA HIS A 171 -20.22 -38.53 -11.66
C HIS A 171 -19.28 -39.69 -12.03
N GLY A 172 -18.02 -39.61 -11.59
CA GLY A 172 -16.99 -40.62 -11.86
C GLY A 172 -16.21 -40.44 -13.17
N GLU A 173 -16.54 -39.42 -13.98
CA GLU A 173 -15.71 -39.05 -15.15
C GLU A 173 -14.61 -38.05 -14.75
N PRO A 174 -13.49 -37.98 -15.51
CA PRO A 174 -12.47 -36.96 -15.30
C PRO A 174 -13.06 -35.55 -15.34
N CYS A 175 -12.69 -34.73 -14.35
CA CYS A 175 -13.12 -33.34 -14.26
C CYS A 175 -12.11 -32.41 -14.95
N TYR A 176 -12.60 -31.26 -15.41
CA TYR A 176 -11.86 -30.24 -16.14
C TYR A 176 -11.53 -29.08 -15.19
N SER A 177 -10.28 -28.63 -15.10
CA SER A 177 -9.99 -27.30 -14.52
C SER A 177 -10.34 -26.17 -15.48
N GLY A 178 -10.48 -24.96 -14.94
CA GLY A 178 -10.55 -23.74 -15.76
C GLY A 178 -9.37 -23.67 -16.74
N GLU A 179 -8.15 -23.69 -16.18
CA GLU A 179 -6.91 -23.74 -16.95
C GLU A 179 -6.13 -25.05 -16.64
N PRO A 180 -5.63 -25.76 -17.66
CA PRO A 180 -5.74 -25.47 -19.08
C PRO A 180 -6.96 -26.14 -19.76
N ASP A 181 -7.76 -26.94 -19.05
CA ASP A 181 -8.70 -27.89 -19.69
C ASP A 181 -9.87 -27.19 -20.36
N LEU A 182 -10.64 -26.39 -19.62
CA LEU A 182 -11.77 -25.64 -20.17
C LEU A 182 -11.31 -24.56 -21.15
N GLU A 183 -10.17 -23.91 -20.89
CA GLU A 183 -9.56 -22.97 -21.83
C GLU A 183 -9.33 -23.62 -23.21
N ARG A 184 -8.69 -24.79 -23.23
CA ARG A 184 -8.45 -25.53 -24.48
C ARG A 184 -9.75 -25.99 -25.14
N LEU A 185 -10.73 -26.46 -24.36
CA LEU A 185 -12.03 -26.88 -24.86
C LEU A 185 -12.75 -25.71 -25.54
N MET A 186 -12.87 -24.58 -24.85
CA MET A 186 -13.52 -23.36 -25.37
C MET A 186 -12.80 -22.79 -26.60
N LYS A 187 -11.48 -23.00 -26.69
CA LYS A 187 -10.68 -22.56 -27.84
C LYS A 187 -10.84 -23.45 -29.08
N ARG A 188 -10.97 -24.77 -28.90
CA ARG A 188 -10.87 -25.75 -29.99
C ARG A 188 -12.21 -26.30 -30.44
N SER A 189 -13.17 -26.44 -29.53
CA SER A 189 -14.47 -27.02 -29.86
C SER A 189 -15.27 -26.13 -30.81
N ARG A 190 -16.02 -26.78 -31.70
CA ARG A 190 -17.00 -26.15 -32.59
C ARG A 190 -18.42 -26.67 -32.34
N ASP A 191 -18.59 -27.58 -31.37
CA ASP A 191 -19.89 -28.09 -30.98
C ASP A 191 -20.57 -27.07 -30.03
N PRO A 192 -21.70 -26.47 -30.43
CA PRO A 192 -22.41 -25.50 -29.59
C PRO A 192 -22.85 -26.07 -28.25
N ALA A 193 -23.21 -27.36 -28.18
CA ALA A 193 -23.68 -27.98 -26.94
C ALA A 193 -22.53 -28.17 -25.93
N GLU A 194 -21.36 -28.58 -26.42
CA GLU A 194 -20.15 -28.71 -25.61
C GLU A 194 -19.68 -27.36 -25.05
N LEU A 195 -19.68 -26.32 -25.88
CA LEU A 195 -19.32 -24.96 -25.48
C LEU A 195 -20.30 -24.39 -24.45
N LEU A 196 -21.60 -24.60 -24.65
CA LEU A 196 -22.63 -24.13 -23.72
C LEU A 196 -22.47 -24.81 -22.34
N TRP A 197 -22.28 -26.13 -22.33
CA TRP A 197 -22.04 -26.88 -21.11
C TRP A 197 -20.84 -26.33 -20.34
N ALA A 198 -19.68 -26.19 -21.00
CA ALA A 198 -18.46 -25.70 -20.37
C ALA A 198 -18.64 -24.29 -19.77
N TRP A 199 -19.28 -23.39 -20.51
CA TRP A 199 -19.55 -22.02 -20.07
C TRP A 199 -20.48 -21.96 -18.84
N GLN A 200 -21.55 -22.76 -18.86
CA GLN A 200 -22.57 -22.78 -17.80
C GLN A 200 -22.02 -23.41 -16.53
N GLU A 201 -21.38 -24.59 -16.65
CA GLU A 201 -20.89 -25.32 -15.49
C GLU A 201 -19.75 -24.59 -14.78
N TRP A 202 -18.85 -23.95 -15.51
CA TRP A 202 -17.81 -23.13 -14.89
C TRP A 202 -18.39 -22.01 -14.04
N ARG A 203 -19.36 -21.26 -14.59
CA ARG A 203 -20.06 -20.20 -13.86
C ARG A 203 -20.86 -20.72 -12.68
N ARG A 204 -21.45 -21.92 -12.80
CA ARG A 204 -22.22 -22.54 -11.73
C ARG A 204 -21.32 -22.96 -10.56
N VAL A 205 -20.12 -23.46 -10.83
CA VAL A 205 -19.17 -23.91 -9.78
C VAL A 205 -18.43 -22.74 -9.14
N VAL A 206 -17.91 -21.81 -9.95
CA VAL A 206 -17.08 -20.69 -9.45
C VAL A 206 -17.91 -19.50 -8.96
N GLY A 207 -18.97 -19.17 -9.70
CA GLY A 207 -19.73 -17.92 -9.50
C GLY A 207 -20.32 -17.74 -8.10
N PRO A 208 -21.10 -18.71 -7.57
CA PRO A 208 -21.74 -18.57 -6.27
C PRO A 208 -20.76 -18.34 -5.12
N SER A 209 -19.67 -19.12 -5.06
CA SER A 209 -18.64 -19.02 -4.03
C SER A 209 -17.87 -17.70 -4.12
N SER A 210 -17.58 -17.24 -5.33
CA SER A 210 -16.86 -15.97 -5.55
C SER A 210 -17.73 -14.74 -5.29
N LYS A 211 -19.06 -14.83 -5.43
CA LYS A 211 -19.97 -13.67 -5.34
C LYS A 211 -19.83 -12.91 -4.03
N HIS A 212 -19.91 -13.60 -2.90
CA HIS A 212 -19.84 -12.95 -1.58
C HIS A 212 -18.46 -12.36 -1.31
N LEU A 213 -17.40 -13.09 -1.65
CA LEU A 213 -16.03 -12.63 -1.50
C LEU A 213 -15.75 -11.38 -2.35
N PHE A 214 -16.27 -11.34 -3.58
CA PHE A 214 -16.11 -10.18 -4.46
C PHE A 214 -16.81 -8.94 -3.91
N THR A 215 -18.01 -9.08 -3.33
CA THR A 215 -18.68 -7.97 -2.64
C THR A 215 -17.84 -7.46 -1.47
N THR A 216 -17.35 -8.36 -0.60
CA THR A 216 -16.47 -7.97 0.52
C THR A 216 -15.21 -7.25 0.03
N LEU A 217 -14.59 -7.73 -1.05
CA LEU A 217 -13.41 -7.12 -1.65
C LEU A 217 -13.70 -5.68 -2.10
N VAL A 218 -14.80 -5.46 -2.81
CA VAL A 218 -15.20 -4.14 -3.31
C VAL A 218 -15.54 -3.19 -2.16
N ASP A 219 -16.25 -3.66 -1.14
CA ASP A 219 -16.56 -2.85 0.04
C ASP A 219 -15.30 -2.41 0.77
N LEU A 220 -14.33 -3.31 0.94
CA LEU A 220 -13.05 -3.01 1.56
C LEU A 220 -12.24 -1.98 0.72
N GLN A 221 -12.18 -2.17 -0.60
CA GLN A 221 -11.54 -1.21 -1.50
C GLN A 221 -12.18 0.18 -1.43
N ASN A 222 -13.51 0.25 -1.33
CA ASN A 222 -14.23 1.52 -1.19
C ASN A 222 -13.95 2.22 0.14
N GLN A 223 -13.86 1.47 1.24
CA GLN A 223 -13.48 2.02 2.55
C GLN A 223 -12.06 2.60 2.51
N VAL A 224 -11.13 1.87 1.89
CA VAL A 224 -9.74 2.31 1.78
C VAL A 224 -9.59 3.51 0.86
N ALA A 225 -10.34 3.58 -0.24
CA ALA A 225 -10.39 4.78 -1.08
C ALA A 225 -10.86 6.02 -0.27
N THR A 226 -11.85 5.83 0.60
CA THR A 226 -12.36 6.90 1.48
C THR A 226 -11.30 7.35 2.49
N ASN A 227 -10.52 6.42 3.06
CA ASN A 227 -9.39 6.75 3.95
C ASN A 227 -8.35 7.66 3.27
N ASN A 228 -8.16 7.52 1.96
CA ASN A 228 -7.24 8.33 1.16
C ASN A 228 -7.82 9.71 0.77
N GLY A 229 -9.00 10.09 1.24
CA GLY A 229 -9.69 11.32 0.81
C GLY A 229 -10.22 11.25 -0.62
N SER A 230 -10.26 10.06 -1.24
CA SER A 230 -10.77 9.81 -2.59
C SER A 230 -12.20 9.25 -2.53
N ILE A 231 -13.08 9.65 -3.46
CA ILE A 231 -14.45 9.13 -3.54
C ILE A 231 -14.45 7.86 -4.40
N LYS A 232 -14.64 6.67 -3.79
CA LYS A 232 -14.86 5.32 -4.40
C LYS A 232 -13.98 4.91 -5.59
N THR A 233 -13.19 3.85 -5.45
CA THR A 233 -12.43 3.14 -6.51
C THR A 233 -11.78 4.04 -7.59
N ILE A 234 -11.26 5.21 -7.19
CA ILE A 234 -10.42 6.06 -8.05
C ILE A 234 -8.94 5.63 -8.00
N LEU A 235 -8.56 4.72 -7.09
CA LEU A 235 -7.17 4.26 -6.90
C LEU A 235 -6.51 3.68 -8.16
N TYR A 236 -7.29 3.23 -9.15
CA TYR A 236 -6.78 2.65 -10.40
C TYR A 236 -6.55 3.67 -11.53
N ILE A 237 -7.02 4.92 -11.39
CA ILE A 237 -6.93 5.96 -12.43
C ILE A 237 -5.68 6.84 -12.23
N ASP A 238 -5.21 6.98 -10.99
CA ASP A 238 -4.04 7.81 -10.63
C ASP A 238 -2.69 7.33 -11.20
N ASP A 239 -2.67 6.19 -11.91
CA ASP A 239 -1.47 5.66 -12.58
C ASP A 239 -1.29 6.19 -14.02
N ILE A 240 -2.24 6.98 -14.56
CA ILE A 240 -2.27 7.41 -15.98
C ILE A 240 -1.90 8.91 -16.19
N GLU A 241 -1.69 9.69 -15.13
CA GLU A 241 -1.28 11.13 -15.22
C GLU A 241 0.11 11.39 -14.61
#